data_AF-A0A2Z6CZ57-F1
#
_entry.id   AF-A0A2Z6CZ57-F1
#
_cell.length_a   1.000
_cell.length_b   1.000
_cell.length_c   1.000
_cell.angle_alpha   90.00
_cell.angle_beta   90.00
_cell.angle_gamma   90.00
#
_symmetry.space_group_name_H-M   'P 1'
#
loop_
_entity.id
_entity.type
_entity.pdbx_description
1 polymer ?
#
loop_
_entity_poly.entity_id
_entity_poly.type
_entity_poly.pdbx_seq_one_letter_code
_entity_poly.pdbx_strand_id
1 'polypeptide(L)'
;MNNVASLFFRDTLKNLLPRNLFFGVMASASLLAGTLTFTAKADAQTPSVNNNEIVSYAQAVLAMEPSRQQAFGEIKKLIGGGEIPQIVCNNPQSIDSLPRKARDIAVNYCNRSQKIVEENGLTIERFNKITVEIQNDNNLKRQIYNTLIRLQKKS
;
A
#
# COMPACT_ATOMS: atom_id res chain seq x y z
N MET A 1 -20.70 12.51 16.64
CA MET A 1 -20.54 11.59 15.49
C MET A 1 -20.15 12.43 14.29
N ASN A 2 -18.94 12.31 13.77
CA ASN A 2 -18.54 12.87 12.47
C ASN A 2 -17.36 12.05 11.93
N ASN A 3 -17.60 11.37 10.81
CA ASN A 3 -16.62 10.67 9.99
C ASN A 3 -15.77 11.69 9.22
N VAL A 4 -14.45 11.52 9.22
CA VAL A 4 -13.56 12.21 8.27
C VAL A 4 -12.57 11.18 7.72
N ALA A 5 -12.99 10.49 6.65
CA ALA A 5 -12.08 9.80 5.75
C ALA A 5 -11.74 10.77 4.62
N SER A 6 -10.65 11.50 4.78
CA SER A 6 -9.98 12.28 3.74
C SER A 6 -8.50 12.30 4.18
N LEU A 7 -7.49 11.99 3.37
CA LEU A 7 -7.15 12.54 2.07
C LEU A 7 -6.04 11.64 1.50
N PHE A 8 -6.26 10.92 0.40
CA PHE A 8 -5.16 10.44 -0.46
C PHE A 8 -5.69 10.13 -1.86
N PHE A 9 -6.16 11.16 -2.56
CA PHE A 9 -6.20 11.17 -4.02
C PHE A 9 -6.10 12.63 -4.47
N ARG A 10 -4.87 13.08 -4.74
CA ARG A 10 -4.61 14.37 -5.36
C ARG A 10 -4.84 14.18 -6.86
N ASP A 11 -5.89 14.80 -7.37
CA ASP A 11 -6.18 14.93 -8.79
C ASP A 11 -5.02 15.60 -9.54
N THR A 12 -4.60 15.01 -10.66
CA THR A 12 -4.11 15.81 -11.80
C THR A 12 -4.31 15.04 -13.11
N LEU A 13 -5.57 14.97 -13.57
CA LEU A 13 -5.89 14.65 -14.94
C LEU A 13 -6.44 15.91 -15.61
N LYS A 14 -5.62 16.55 -16.45
CA LYS A 14 -6.09 17.58 -17.39
C LYS A 14 -5.47 17.35 -18.78
N ASN A 15 -6.28 16.70 -19.61
CA ASN A 15 -6.59 16.99 -21.01
C ASN A 15 -5.43 17.06 -22.02
N LEU A 16 -5.26 15.96 -22.75
CA LEU A 16 -4.75 15.95 -24.12
C LEU A 16 -5.92 16.12 -25.08
N LEU A 17 -5.88 17.13 -25.95
CA LEU A 17 -6.65 17.17 -27.20
C LEU A 17 -5.77 17.82 -28.29
N PRO A 18 -5.62 17.18 -29.47
CA PRO A 18 -4.78 17.64 -30.56
C PRO A 18 -5.57 18.50 -31.56
N ARG A 19 -4.88 19.40 -32.29
CA ARG A 19 -5.47 20.06 -33.47
C ARG A 19 -4.40 20.49 -34.50
N ASN A 20 -4.31 19.68 -35.57
CA ASN A 20 -4.13 19.93 -37.01
C ASN A 20 -3.06 20.95 -37.50
N LEU A 21 -2.03 20.47 -38.19
CA LEU A 21 -1.84 20.28 -39.66
C LEU A 21 -1.26 21.53 -40.36
N PHE A 22 0.01 21.44 -40.72
CA PHE A 22 0.56 22.12 -41.89
C PHE A 22 1.31 21.11 -42.76
N PHE A 23 0.99 21.17 -44.06
CA PHE A 23 1.58 20.39 -45.13
C PHE A 23 3.08 20.67 -45.27
N GLY A 24 3.86 19.61 -45.49
CA GLY A 24 5.26 19.69 -45.89
C GLY A 24 5.65 18.41 -46.62
N VAL A 25 5.52 18.42 -47.95
CA VAL A 25 5.99 17.34 -48.83
C VAL A 25 7.51 17.46 -48.93
N MET A 26 8.24 16.39 -48.58
CA MET A 26 9.52 16.07 -49.21
C MET A 26 9.71 14.55 -49.19
N ALA A 27 9.82 13.98 -50.38
CA ALA A 27 10.17 12.59 -50.58
C ALA A 27 11.67 12.40 -50.36
N SER A 28 12.02 11.47 -49.47
CA SER A 28 13.31 10.79 -49.50
C SER A 28 13.11 9.38 -48.95
N ALA A 29 13.19 8.38 -49.83
CA ALA A 29 13.22 6.98 -49.44
C ALA A 29 14.59 6.69 -48.80
N SER A 30 14.60 6.49 -47.48
CA SER A 30 15.75 5.98 -46.75
C SER A 30 15.39 4.61 -46.20
N LEU A 31 15.83 3.55 -46.87
CA LEU A 31 15.75 2.18 -46.39
C LEU A 31 16.86 1.98 -45.34
N LEU A 32 16.52 2.18 -44.06
CA LEU A 32 17.32 1.64 -42.96
C LEU A 32 16.56 0.44 -42.39
N ALA A 33 16.94 -0.75 -42.87
CA ALA A 33 16.59 -2.02 -42.26
C ALA A 33 17.35 -2.18 -40.94
N GLY A 34 16.88 -1.51 -39.89
CA GLY A 34 17.28 -1.79 -38.52
C GLY A 34 16.39 -2.89 -37.97
N THR A 35 16.95 -4.09 -37.78
CA THR A 35 16.26 -5.16 -37.05
C THR A 35 15.95 -4.68 -35.63
N LEU A 36 14.70 -4.32 -35.37
CA LEU A 36 14.21 -4.07 -34.02
C LEU A 36 14.20 -5.40 -33.27
N THR A 37 15.31 -5.76 -32.64
CA THR A 37 15.33 -6.77 -31.59
C THR A 37 14.52 -6.24 -30.42
N PHE A 38 13.23 -6.57 -30.40
CA PHE A 38 12.41 -6.45 -29.21
C PHE A 38 12.97 -7.40 -28.16
N THR A 39 13.95 -6.94 -27.37
CA THR A 39 14.22 -7.55 -26.08
C THR A 39 13.06 -7.19 -25.18
N ALA A 40 11.95 -7.92 -25.32
CA ALA A 40 10.93 -7.97 -24.30
C ALA A 40 11.65 -8.46 -23.04
N LYS A 41 11.98 -7.54 -22.13
CA LYS A 41 12.26 -7.92 -20.77
C LYS A 41 10.97 -8.55 -20.30
N ALA A 42 10.94 -9.88 -20.24
CA ALA A 42 9.88 -10.58 -19.54
C ALA A 42 9.87 -10.00 -18.13
N ASP A 43 8.83 -9.25 -17.80
CA ASP A 43 8.57 -8.86 -16.42
C ASP A 43 8.58 -10.17 -15.63
N ALA A 44 9.57 -10.31 -14.75
CA ALA A 44 9.69 -11.49 -13.91
C ALA A 44 8.37 -11.61 -13.15
N GLN A 45 7.59 -12.66 -13.46
CA GLN A 45 6.25 -12.84 -12.92
C GLN A 45 6.35 -12.98 -11.41
N THR A 46 6.20 -11.88 -10.68
CA THR A 46 5.87 -11.93 -9.26
C THR A 46 4.58 -12.73 -9.14
N PRO A 47 4.53 -13.79 -8.32
CA PRO A 47 3.30 -14.56 -8.16
C PRO A 47 2.16 -13.63 -7.77
N SER A 48 1.12 -13.56 -8.61
CA SER A 48 -0.03 -12.68 -8.34
C SER A 48 -0.64 -13.07 -7.00
N VAL A 49 -1.06 -12.07 -6.20
CA VAL A 49 -1.77 -12.33 -4.94
C VAL A 49 -2.99 -13.20 -5.21
N ASN A 50 -3.07 -14.35 -4.55
CA ASN A 50 -4.18 -15.26 -4.73
C ASN A 50 -5.35 -14.95 -3.76
N ASN A 51 -6.52 -15.56 -4.00
CA ASN A 51 -7.72 -15.30 -3.21
C ASN A 51 -7.56 -15.63 -1.71
N ASN A 52 -6.79 -16.66 -1.36
CA ASN A 52 -6.55 -17.01 0.04
C ASN A 52 -5.70 -15.94 0.72
N GLU A 53 -4.65 -15.46 0.05
CA GLU A 53 -3.80 -14.38 0.53
C GLU A 53 -4.57 -13.07 0.71
N ILE A 54 -5.53 -12.76 -0.18
CA ILE A 54 -6.44 -11.62 -0.03
C ILE A 54 -7.26 -11.73 1.25
N VAL A 55 -7.82 -12.92 1.53
CA VAL A 55 -8.61 -13.16 2.74
C VAL A 55 -7.74 -13.08 3.99
N SER A 56 -6.61 -13.78 4.02
CA SER A 56 -5.65 -13.75 5.13
C SER A 56 -5.14 -12.34 5.41
N TYR A 57 -4.80 -11.58 4.36
CA TYR A 57 -4.36 -10.18 4.50
C TYR A 57 -5.47 -9.32 5.10
N ALA A 58 -6.70 -9.44 4.60
CA ALA A 58 -7.83 -8.67 5.10
C ALA A 58 -8.16 -9.03 6.56
N GLN A 59 -8.11 -10.31 6.93
CA GLN A 59 -8.30 -10.76 8.32
C GLN A 59 -7.21 -10.22 9.25
N ALA A 60 -5.94 -10.28 8.84
CA ALA A 60 -4.83 -9.71 9.60
C ALA A 60 -5.02 -8.21 9.83
N VAL A 61 -5.36 -7.44 8.78
CA VAL A 61 -5.63 -5.99 8.89
C VAL A 61 -6.75 -5.71 9.89
N LEU A 62 -7.86 -6.45 9.82
CA LEU A 62 -8.98 -6.28 10.76
C LEU A 62 -8.60 -6.64 12.20
N ALA A 63 -7.85 -7.72 12.40
CA ALA A 63 -7.41 -8.17 13.72
C ALA A 63 -6.37 -7.21 14.35
N MET A 64 -5.55 -6.54 13.55
CA MET A 64 -4.58 -5.56 14.04
C MET A 64 -5.25 -4.25 14.49
N GLU A 65 -6.37 -3.85 13.89
CA GLU A 65 -6.93 -2.51 14.04
C GLU A 65 -7.25 -2.11 15.50
N PRO A 66 -7.86 -2.96 16.36
CA PRO A 66 -8.09 -2.60 17.75
C PRO A 66 -6.80 -2.29 18.51
N SER A 67 -5.77 -3.13 18.33
CA SER A 67 -4.47 -2.95 18.98
C SER A 67 -3.75 -1.70 18.45
N ARG A 68 -3.92 -1.39 17.16
CA ARG A 68 -3.37 -0.17 16.54
C ARG A 68 -4.00 1.08 17.15
N GLN A 69 -5.32 1.09 17.29
CA GLN A 69 -6.06 2.22 17.87
C GLN A 69 -5.68 2.44 19.34
N GLN A 70 -5.55 1.36 20.11
CA GLN A 70 -5.08 1.44 21.50
C GLN A 70 -3.67 2.04 21.58
N ALA A 71 -2.71 1.47 20.85
CA ALA A 71 -1.33 1.95 20.84
C ALA A 71 -1.22 3.40 20.41
N PHE A 72 -1.94 3.79 19.34
CA PHE A 72 -1.99 5.17 18.87
C PHE A 72 -2.58 6.12 19.92
N GLY A 73 -3.64 5.71 20.61
CA GLY A 73 -4.24 6.50 21.69
C GLY A 73 -3.31 6.69 22.88
N GLU A 74 -2.57 5.66 23.28
CA GLU A 74 -1.60 5.73 24.39
C GLU A 74 -0.39 6.60 24.02
N ILE A 75 0.17 6.42 22.82
CA ILE A 75 1.26 7.26 22.31
C ILE A 75 0.82 8.72 22.26
N LYS A 76 -0.39 9.00 21.78
CA LYS A 76 -0.93 10.38 21.69
C LYS A 76 -0.97 11.06 23.06
N LYS A 77 -1.37 10.34 24.11
CA LYS A 77 -1.38 10.86 25.48
C LYS A 77 0.03 11.18 25.97
N LEU A 78 1.01 10.32 25.67
CA LEU A 78 2.40 10.51 26.10
C LEU A 78 3.10 11.69 25.42
N ILE A 79 2.75 11.99 24.17
CA ILE A 79 3.33 13.12 23.42
C ILE A 79 2.56 14.45 23.64
N GLY A 80 1.64 14.50 24.60
CA GLY A 80 0.90 15.72 24.92
C GLY A 80 -0.19 16.09 23.91
N GLY A 81 -0.74 15.12 23.19
CA GLY A 81 -1.84 15.34 22.25
C GLY A 81 -1.44 15.91 20.88
N GLY A 82 -0.13 16.11 20.64
CA GLY A 82 0.42 16.54 19.36
C GLY A 82 0.22 15.53 18.22
N GLU A 83 0.72 15.89 17.05
CA GLU A 83 0.74 15.00 15.89
C GLU A 83 1.67 13.80 16.17
N ILE A 84 1.18 12.59 15.93
CA ILE A 84 1.99 11.38 16.06
C ILE A 84 2.81 11.24 14.79
N PRO A 85 4.16 11.18 14.88
CA PRO A 85 5.00 10.98 13.69
C PRO A 85 4.66 9.62 13.05
N GLN A 86 4.97 9.47 11.77
CA GLN A 86 4.75 8.21 11.09
C GLN A 86 5.59 7.09 11.75
N ILE A 87 4.92 6.07 12.29
CA ILE A 87 5.54 4.89 12.89
C ILE A 87 5.51 3.76 11.86
N VAL A 88 6.69 3.24 11.50
CA VAL A 88 6.82 2.14 10.54
C VAL A 88 7.57 0.99 11.21
N CYS A 89 6.87 -0.13 11.44
CA CYS A 89 7.38 -1.23 12.26
C CYS A 89 8.68 -1.90 11.74
N ASN A 90 8.99 -1.77 10.44
CA ASN A 90 10.23 -2.27 9.85
C ASN A 90 11.33 -1.20 9.73
N ASN A 91 11.10 0.01 10.25
CA ASN A 91 12.07 1.10 10.26
C ASN A 91 12.36 1.53 11.72
N PRO A 92 13.48 1.06 12.32
CA PRO A 92 13.84 1.40 13.70
C PRO A 92 13.93 2.90 13.95
N GLN A 93 14.40 3.69 12.98
CA GLN A 93 14.52 5.15 13.12
C GLN A 93 13.16 5.83 13.34
N SER A 94 12.10 5.29 12.74
CA SER A 94 10.75 5.82 12.96
C SER A 94 10.27 5.62 14.40
N ILE A 95 10.66 4.51 15.04
CA ILE A 95 10.36 4.22 16.44
C ILE A 95 11.24 5.07 17.35
N ASP A 96 12.52 5.21 17.02
CA ASP A 96 13.48 5.97 17.81
C ASP A 96 13.17 7.48 17.86
N SER A 97 12.40 8.01 16.91
CA SER A 97 11.91 9.38 16.99
C SER A 97 10.92 9.63 18.14
N LEU A 98 10.33 8.58 18.71
CA LEU A 98 9.35 8.68 19.80
C LEU A 98 10.04 8.87 21.17
N PRO A 99 9.36 9.52 22.14
CA PRO A 99 9.80 9.51 23.53
C PRO A 99 9.89 8.08 24.07
N ARG A 100 10.83 7.82 24.99
CA ARG A 100 11.16 6.45 25.47
C ARG A 100 9.94 5.60 25.82
N LYS A 101 8.99 6.12 26.62
CA LYS A 101 7.76 5.39 26.99
C LYS A 101 6.85 5.08 25.79
N ALA A 102 6.82 5.95 24.78
CA ALA A 102 6.06 5.74 23.56
C ALA A 102 6.73 4.72 22.62
N ARG A 103 8.07 4.58 22.67
CA ARG A 103 8.80 3.53 21.95
C ARG A 103 8.35 2.14 22.39
N ASP A 104 8.24 1.92 23.70
CA ASP A 104 7.85 0.62 24.25
C ASP A 104 6.45 0.20 23.75
N ILE A 105 5.51 1.15 23.70
CA ILE A 105 4.15 0.91 23.16
C ILE A 105 4.22 0.58 21.66
N ALA A 106 5.00 1.35 20.89
CA ALA A 106 5.16 1.11 19.45
C ALA A 106 5.79 -0.26 19.16
N VAL A 107 6.84 -0.64 19.89
CA VAL A 107 7.50 -1.96 19.77
C VAL A 107 6.52 -3.09 20.12
N ASN A 108 5.76 -2.95 21.22
CA ASN A 108 4.77 -3.94 21.60
C ASN A 108 3.68 -4.11 20.54
N TYR A 109 3.18 -3.01 19.97
CA TYR A 109 2.25 -3.05 18.85
C TYR A 109 2.86 -3.75 17.63
N CYS A 110 4.07 -3.37 17.22
CA CYS A 110 4.75 -3.97 16.07
C CYS A 110 4.96 -5.48 16.24
N ASN A 111 5.36 -5.93 17.43
CA ASN A 111 5.51 -7.35 17.74
C ASN A 111 4.16 -8.09 17.72
N ARG A 112 3.08 -7.46 18.22
CA ARG A 112 1.75 -8.06 18.16
C ARG A 112 1.23 -8.14 16.73
N SER A 113 1.44 -7.11 15.93
CA SER A 113 1.09 -7.09 14.51
C SER A 113 1.77 -8.21 13.75
N GLN A 114 3.07 -8.47 13.99
CA GLN A 114 3.77 -9.58 13.37
C GLN A 114 3.11 -10.93 13.71
N LYS A 115 2.82 -11.17 14.99
CA LYS A 115 2.11 -12.38 15.42
C LYS A 115 0.73 -12.52 14.76
N ILE A 116 -0.04 -11.44 14.66
CA ILE A 116 -1.35 -11.46 14.01
C ILE A 116 -1.22 -11.86 12.54
N VAL A 117 -0.21 -11.34 11.83
CA VAL A 117 0.04 -11.70 10.43
C VAL A 117 0.33 -13.21 10.29
N GLU A 118 1.19 -13.74 11.16
CA GLU A 118 1.54 -15.17 11.19
C GLU A 118 0.34 -16.06 11.57
N GLU A 119 -0.44 -15.65 12.58
CA GLU A 119 -1.69 -16.32 13.01
C GLU A 119 -2.73 -16.41 11.88
N ASN A 120 -2.68 -15.49 10.90
CA ASN A 120 -3.56 -15.48 9.72
C ASN A 120 -2.96 -16.20 8.50
N GLY A 121 -1.84 -16.92 8.68
CA GLY A 121 -1.26 -17.77 7.65
C GLY A 121 -0.40 -17.04 6.61
N LEU A 122 0.04 -15.82 6.90
CA LEU A 122 0.98 -15.07 6.06
C LEU A 122 2.34 -14.97 6.75
N THR A 123 3.42 -15.00 5.96
CA THR A 123 4.72 -14.52 6.45
C THR A 123 4.73 -13.00 6.50
N ILE A 124 5.56 -12.42 7.37
CA ILE A 124 5.74 -10.96 7.46
C ILE A 124 6.18 -10.38 6.11
N GLU A 125 7.10 -11.07 5.42
CA GLU A 125 7.56 -10.67 4.09
C GLU A 125 6.41 -10.65 3.08
N ARG A 126 5.57 -11.69 3.05
CA ARG A 126 4.46 -11.76 2.10
C ARG A 126 3.40 -10.71 2.39
N PHE A 127 3.09 -10.46 3.67
CA PHE A 127 2.18 -9.39 4.06
C PHE A 127 2.69 -8.01 3.62
N ASN A 128 3.97 -7.71 3.84
CA ASN A 128 4.59 -6.46 3.41
C ASN A 128 4.59 -6.33 1.88
N LYS A 129 4.87 -7.42 1.17
CA LYS A 129 4.81 -7.46 -0.29
C LYS A 129 3.40 -7.16 -0.81
N ILE A 130 2.37 -7.80 -0.26
CA ILE A 130 0.96 -7.50 -0.59
C ILE A 130 0.64 -6.02 -0.30
N THR A 131 1.10 -5.48 0.82
CA THR A 131 0.91 -4.07 1.19
C THR A 131 1.45 -3.11 0.12
N VAL A 132 2.61 -3.42 -0.45
CA VAL A 132 3.21 -2.64 -1.54
C VAL A 132 2.47 -2.84 -2.87
N GLU A 133 2.10 -4.08 -3.21
CA GLU A 133 1.37 -4.41 -4.43
C GLU A 133 0.01 -3.67 -4.52
N ILE A 134 -0.71 -3.54 -3.39
CA ILE A 134 -1.99 -2.80 -3.30
C ILE A 134 -1.86 -1.35 -3.78
N GLN A 135 -0.70 -0.71 -3.62
CA GLN A 135 -0.50 0.69 -3.98
C GLN A 135 -0.53 0.89 -5.50
N ASN A 136 -0.13 -0.14 -6.26
CA ASN A 136 0.04 -0.08 -7.71
C ASN A 136 -1.03 -0.89 -8.48
N ASP A 137 -1.75 -1.79 -7.82
CA ASP A 137 -2.82 -2.60 -8.43
C ASP A 137 -4.22 -2.20 -7.92
N ASN A 138 -4.93 -1.44 -8.76
CA ASN A 138 -6.31 -1.00 -8.49
C ASN A 138 -7.32 -2.15 -8.41
N ASN A 139 -7.09 -3.26 -9.12
CA ASN A 139 -7.95 -4.43 -9.06
C ASN A 139 -7.78 -5.15 -7.72
N LEU A 140 -6.53 -5.41 -7.32
CA LEU A 140 -6.21 -5.98 -6.01
C LEU A 140 -6.75 -5.12 -4.86
N LYS A 141 -6.56 -3.81 -4.93
CA LYS A 141 -7.12 -2.86 -3.95
C LYS A 141 -8.63 -3.01 -3.79
N ARG A 142 -9.37 -3.12 -4.91
CA ARG A 142 -10.83 -3.32 -4.90
C ARG A 142 -11.21 -4.67 -4.29
N GLN A 143 -10.48 -5.74 -4.62
CA GLN A 143 -10.74 -7.07 -4.08
C GLN A 143 -10.56 -7.13 -2.56
N ILE A 144 -9.48 -6.52 -2.04
CA ILE A 144 -9.24 -6.44 -0.59
C ILE A 144 -10.32 -5.60 0.09
N TYR A 145 -10.69 -4.44 -0.47
CA TYR A 145 -11.77 -3.61 0.09
C TYR A 145 -13.10 -4.36 0.20
N ASN A 146 -13.51 -5.05 -0.86
CA ASN A 146 -14.73 -5.85 -0.86
C ASN A 146 -14.64 -7.01 0.16
N THR A 147 -13.46 -7.60 0.31
CA THR A 147 -13.22 -8.67 1.29
C THR A 147 -13.33 -8.15 2.72
N LEU A 148 -12.77 -6.97 3.02
CA LEU A 148 -12.90 -6.32 4.33
C LEU A 148 -14.37 -6.10 4.70
N ILE A 149 -15.18 -5.53 3.80
CA ILE A 149 -16.62 -5.32 4.01
C ILE A 149 -17.33 -6.65 4.28
N ARG A 150 -17.02 -7.68 3.48
CA ARG A 150 -17.65 -9.01 3.62
C ARG A 150 -17.32 -9.64 4.98
N LEU A 151 -16.09 -9.51 5.46
CA LEU A 151 -15.67 -10.05 6.75
C LEU A 151 -16.37 -9.33 7.90
N GLN A 152 -16.42 -8.00 7.87
CA GLN A 152 -17.08 -7.22 8.91
C GLN A 152 -18.59 -7.44 9.01
N LYS A 153 -19.27 -7.76 7.90
CA LYS A 153 -20.71 -8.10 7.90
C LYS A 153 -21.03 -9.47 8.50
N LYS A 154 -20.03 -10.36 8.61
CA LYS A 154 -20.19 -11.71 9.16
C LYS A 154 -19.85 -11.77 10.66
N SER A 155 -19.25 -10.70 11.20
CA SER A 155 -18.84 -10.59 12.60
C SER A 155 -19.96 -10.11 13.51
#